data_AF-A0A1Q6TV38-F1
#
_entry.id   AF-A0A1Q6TV38-F1
#
_cell.length_a   1.000
_cell.length_b   1.000
_cell.length_c   1.000
_cell.angle_alpha   90.00
_cell.angle_beta   90.00
_cell.angle_gamma   90.00
#
_symmetry.space_group_name_H-M   'P 1'
#
loop_
_entity.id
_entity.type
_entity.pdbx_description
1 polymer ?
#
loop_
_entity_poly.entity_id
_entity_poly.type
_entity_poly.pdbx_seq_one_letter_code
_entity_poly.pdbx_strand_id
1 'polypeptide(L)'
;MQIFKKLLYNILAIQEKLLRAQLSKTIGVKNNSKKKRHYFGGCTIDLSTLAENEKQKLEEEMTLILKKYNYEPYEILKYIEKQGTKVFYLDNASKFLTPLGENEGFIYPAKGSKALYLSLAINKKIAFKTDEMFILSKGAINKYYFLYHFYNWYAFKNNIMGLDREAQELLNKYLFETTDTKNLQLADIYKLKDAIRQDKAAIEFVIKLCRNYEGTKQALKKMHEAGSARL
;
A
#
# COMPACT_ATOMS: atom_id res chain seq x y z
N MET A 1 -48.54 -34.49 -1.28
CA MET A 1 -47.67 -33.84 -2.31
C MET A 1 -47.25 -32.39 -1.99
N GLN A 2 -48.06 -31.56 -1.31
CA GLN A 2 -47.66 -30.15 -1.04
C GLN A 2 -46.56 -29.99 0.03
N ILE A 3 -46.53 -30.85 1.06
CA ILE A 3 -45.54 -30.80 2.15
C ILE A 3 -44.12 -31.10 1.63
N PHE A 4 -44.00 -32.08 0.73
CA PHE A 4 -42.74 -32.43 0.07
C PHE A 4 -42.20 -31.29 -0.80
N LYS A 5 -43.07 -30.60 -1.56
CA LYS A 5 -42.68 -29.41 -2.34
C LYS A 5 -42.17 -28.29 -1.43
N LYS A 6 -42.85 -28.03 -0.31
CA LYS A 6 -42.46 -26.99 0.67
C LYS A 6 -41.10 -27.27 1.30
N LEU A 7 -40.80 -28.54 1.60
CA LEU A 7 -39.54 -28.97 2.18
C LEU A 7 -38.38 -28.85 1.18
N LEU A 8 -38.64 -29.18 -0.09
CA LEU A 8 -37.67 -29.05 -1.19
C LEU A 8 -37.35 -27.57 -1.50
N TYR A 9 -38.36 -26.69 -1.47
CA TYR A 9 -38.14 -25.23 -1.59
C TYR A 9 -37.31 -24.66 -0.44
N ASN A 10 -37.49 -25.14 0.79
CA ASN A 10 -36.67 -24.69 1.92
C ASN A 10 -35.21 -25.15 1.80
N ILE A 11 -34.97 -26.37 1.31
CA ILE A 11 -33.60 -26.85 1.04
C ILE A 11 -32.95 -26.02 -0.07
N LEU A 12 -33.68 -25.74 -1.16
CA LEU A 12 -33.20 -24.87 -2.24
C LEU A 12 -32.91 -23.45 -1.76
N ALA A 13 -33.74 -22.88 -0.88
CA ALA A 13 -33.50 -21.55 -0.31
C ALA A 13 -32.25 -21.52 0.60
N ILE A 14 -31.99 -22.60 1.34
CA ILE A 14 -30.77 -22.73 2.16
C ILE A 14 -29.53 -22.89 1.27
N GLN A 15 -29.61 -23.72 0.23
CA GLN A 15 -28.55 -23.87 -0.77
C GLN A 15 -28.28 -22.55 -1.49
N GLU A 16 -29.32 -21.82 -1.89
CA GLU A 16 -29.21 -20.51 -2.51
C GLU A 16 -28.57 -19.49 -1.56
N LYS A 17 -28.91 -19.52 -0.27
CA LYS A 17 -28.29 -18.65 0.73
C LYS A 17 -26.80 -18.97 0.94
N LEU A 18 -26.43 -20.25 0.94
CA LEU A 18 -25.04 -20.71 1.00
C LEU A 18 -24.26 -20.32 -0.26
N LEU A 19 -24.85 -20.53 -1.44
CA LEU A 19 -24.29 -20.16 -2.73
C LEU A 19 -24.13 -18.65 -2.83
N ARG A 20 -25.12 -17.84 -2.42
CA ARG A 20 -25.01 -16.38 -2.34
C ARG A 20 -23.95 -15.93 -1.35
N ALA A 21 -23.78 -16.62 -0.22
CA ALA A 21 -22.71 -16.33 0.73
C ALA A 21 -21.33 -16.63 0.13
N GLN A 22 -21.16 -17.76 -0.57
CA GLN A 22 -19.93 -18.11 -1.29
C GLN A 22 -19.67 -17.14 -2.46
N LEU A 23 -20.71 -16.79 -3.21
CA LEU A 23 -20.66 -15.83 -4.31
C LEU A 23 -20.31 -14.42 -3.82
N SER A 24 -20.85 -14.00 -2.67
CA SER A 24 -20.50 -12.71 -2.06
C SER A 24 -19.04 -12.65 -1.60
N LYS A 25 -18.47 -13.80 -1.21
CA LYS A 25 -17.03 -13.92 -0.92
C LYS A 25 -16.20 -13.86 -2.20
N THR A 26 -16.64 -14.45 -3.30
CA THR A 26 -15.92 -14.45 -4.59
C THR A 26 -16.10 -13.16 -5.42
N ILE A 27 -17.20 -12.43 -5.23
CA ILE A 27 -17.51 -11.17 -5.95
C ILE A 27 -17.07 -9.92 -5.16
N GLY A 28 -16.62 -10.06 -3.91
CA GLY A 28 -15.95 -8.96 -3.20
C GLY A 28 -16.83 -7.72 -2.97
N VAL A 29 -18.00 -7.89 -2.38
CA VAL A 29 -19.02 -6.81 -2.25
C VAL A 29 -18.73 -5.83 -1.10
N LYS A 30 -17.68 -6.01 -0.29
CA LYS A 30 -17.37 -5.09 0.82
C LYS A 30 -15.91 -4.68 0.85
N ASN A 31 -15.52 -3.80 -0.06
CA ASN A 31 -14.32 -2.99 0.12
C ASN A 31 -14.69 -1.74 0.93
N ASN A 32 -14.05 -1.56 2.08
CA ASN A 32 -14.13 -0.36 2.92
C ASN A 32 -13.29 0.81 2.36
N SER A 33 -12.90 0.75 1.09
CA SER A 33 -12.11 1.78 0.42
C SER A 33 -13.03 2.79 -0.26
N LYS A 34 -12.49 4.00 -0.51
CA LYS A 34 -13.25 5.12 -1.06
C LYS A 34 -13.79 4.89 -2.48
N LYS A 35 -13.32 3.86 -3.20
CA LYS A 35 -13.78 3.51 -4.54
C LYS A 35 -14.74 2.31 -4.49
N LYS A 36 -16.00 2.55 -4.88
CA LYS A 36 -17.05 1.52 -4.96
C LYS A 36 -16.97 0.82 -6.31
N ARG A 37 -16.70 -0.48 -6.32
CA ARG A 37 -16.80 -1.34 -7.51
C ARG A 37 -18.15 -2.05 -7.47
N HIS A 38 -18.99 -1.82 -8.48
CA HIS A 38 -20.26 -2.52 -8.62
C HIS A 38 -20.12 -3.64 -9.64
N TYR A 39 -20.51 -4.84 -9.23
CA TYR A 39 -20.58 -6.03 -10.08
C TYR A 39 -22.02 -6.24 -10.51
N PHE A 40 -22.28 -6.18 -11.82
CA PHE A 40 -23.58 -6.52 -12.40
C PHE A 40 -23.37 -7.36 -13.66
N GLY A 41 -23.96 -8.57 -13.69
CA GLY A 41 -24.02 -9.40 -14.90
C GLY A 41 -22.68 -9.80 -15.53
N GLY A 42 -21.58 -9.91 -14.77
CA GLY A 42 -20.26 -10.25 -15.31
C GLY A 42 -19.43 -9.06 -15.81
N CYS A 43 -19.98 -7.84 -15.79
CA CYS A 43 -19.26 -6.61 -16.09
C CYS A 43 -18.86 -5.87 -14.79
N THR A 44 -17.64 -5.31 -14.79
CA THR A 44 -17.17 -4.43 -13.72
C THR A 44 -17.33 -2.98 -14.13
N ILE A 45 -18.09 -2.22 -13.34
CA ILE A 45 -18.17 -0.76 -13.50
C ILE A 45 -17.19 -0.14 -12.49
N ASP A 46 -16.06 0.33 -13.02
CA ASP A 46 -15.07 1.11 -12.27
C ASP A 46 -15.32 2.60 -12.52
N LEU A 47 -15.87 3.30 -11.52
CA LEU A 47 -15.93 4.78 -11.54
C LEU A 47 -14.50 5.32 -11.26
N SER A 48 -13.70 5.49 -12.31
CA SER A 48 -12.25 5.81 -12.22
C SER A 48 -11.91 7.29 -12.20
N THR A 49 -12.80 8.17 -12.70
CA THR A 49 -12.51 9.61 -12.88
C THR A 49 -12.32 10.35 -11.56
N LEU A 50 -13.09 10.02 -10.52
CA LEU A 50 -12.91 10.62 -9.18
C LEU A 50 -11.61 10.15 -8.53
N ALA A 51 -11.25 8.88 -8.69
CA ALA A 51 -10.05 8.31 -8.09
C ALA A 51 -8.74 8.86 -8.69
N GLU A 52 -8.74 9.23 -9.98
CA GLU A 52 -7.57 9.83 -10.63
C GLU A 52 -7.35 11.29 -10.24
N ASN A 53 -8.42 12.08 -10.12
CA ASN A 53 -8.35 13.45 -9.63
C ASN A 53 -7.91 13.50 -8.15
N GLU A 54 -8.40 12.57 -7.33
CA GLU A 54 -7.96 12.44 -5.93
C GLU A 54 -6.50 12.01 -5.82
N LYS A 55 -6.03 11.12 -6.70
CA LYS A 55 -4.62 10.72 -6.76
C LYS A 55 -3.71 11.91 -7.09
N GLN A 56 -4.09 12.75 -8.05
CA GLN A 56 -3.31 13.95 -8.39
C GLN A 56 -3.24 14.93 -7.22
N LYS A 57 -4.36 15.21 -6.55
CA LYS A 57 -4.38 16.04 -5.34
C LYS A 57 -3.48 15.49 -4.24
N LEU A 58 -3.51 14.16 -4.04
CA LEU A 58 -2.67 13.49 -3.06
C LEU A 58 -1.18 13.64 -3.38
N GLU A 59 -0.79 13.47 -4.65
CA GLU A 59 0.58 13.71 -5.11
C GLU A 59 1.01 15.17 -4.90
N GLU A 60 0.14 16.13 -5.19
CA GLU A 60 0.40 17.56 -4.97
C GLU A 60 0.61 17.87 -3.49
N GLU A 61 -0.29 17.43 -2.61
CA GLU A 61 -0.17 17.59 -1.16
C GLU A 61 1.13 16.95 -0.62
N MET A 62 1.45 15.75 -1.09
CA MET A 62 2.73 15.11 -0.78
C MET A 62 3.92 15.95 -1.22
N THR A 63 3.93 16.48 -2.46
CA THR A 63 5.04 17.31 -2.92
C THR A 63 5.18 18.60 -2.10
N LEU A 64 4.08 19.19 -1.61
CA LEU A 64 4.12 20.35 -0.73
C LEU A 64 4.75 20.01 0.63
N ILE A 65 4.37 18.87 1.22
CA ILE A 65 4.98 18.37 2.46
C ILE A 65 6.48 18.14 2.25
N LEU A 66 6.85 17.44 1.17
CA LEU A 66 8.25 17.15 0.86
C LEU A 66 9.09 18.41 0.63
N LYS A 67 8.54 19.41 -0.07
CA LYS A 67 9.20 20.71 -0.27
C LYS A 67 9.40 21.46 1.04
N LYS A 68 8.40 21.43 1.95
CA LYS A 68 8.48 22.10 3.25
C LYS A 68 9.63 21.56 4.11
N TYR A 69 9.92 20.27 4.01
CA TYR A 69 10.99 19.59 4.76
C TYR A 69 12.26 19.36 3.92
N ASN A 70 12.42 20.09 2.80
CA ASN A 70 13.56 19.98 1.88
C ASN A 70 13.91 18.54 1.44
N TYR A 71 12.91 17.66 1.42
CA TYR A 71 13.06 16.24 1.14
C TYR A 71 14.05 15.52 2.08
N GLU A 72 14.30 16.02 3.29
CA GLU A 72 15.19 15.39 4.27
C GLU A 72 14.47 14.24 5.01
N PRO A 73 14.93 12.98 4.89
CA PRO A 73 14.24 11.83 5.47
C PRO A 73 14.00 11.94 6.99
N TYR A 74 14.95 12.48 7.73
CA TYR A 74 14.86 12.62 9.19
C TYR A 74 13.77 13.60 9.64
N GLU A 75 13.56 14.70 8.92
CA GLU A 75 12.52 15.67 9.27
C GLU A 75 11.13 15.13 8.94
N ILE A 76 11.01 14.40 7.83
CA ILE A 76 9.77 13.77 7.41
C ILE A 76 9.39 12.64 8.37
N LEU A 77 10.37 11.88 8.88
CA LEU A 77 10.11 10.87 9.93
C LEU A 77 9.59 11.50 11.22
N LYS A 78 10.12 12.66 11.65
CA LYS A 78 9.56 13.40 12.79
C LYS A 78 8.12 13.87 12.53
N TYR A 79 7.79 14.24 11.30
CA TYR A 79 6.41 14.56 10.93
C TYR A 79 5.50 13.32 11.02
N ILE A 80 5.98 12.16 10.55
CA ILE A 80 5.27 10.88 10.65
C ILE A 80 5.00 10.48 12.12
N GLU A 81 5.99 10.67 13.00
CA GLU A 81 5.83 10.44 14.45
C GLU A 81 4.76 11.35 15.06
N LYS A 82 4.74 12.63 14.68
CA LYS A 82 3.70 13.58 15.13
C LYS A 82 2.30 13.19 14.65
N GLN A 83 2.19 12.52 13.51
CA GLN A 83 0.94 11.97 12.98
C GLN A 83 0.55 10.63 13.63
N GLY A 84 1.28 10.18 14.66
CA GLY A 84 0.95 9.02 15.47
C GLY A 84 1.49 7.68 14.97
N THR A 85 2.33 7.67 13.94
CA THR A 85 2.97 6.44 13.43
C THR A 85 4.33 6.25 14.08
N LYS A 86 4.59 5.08 14.66
CA LYS A 86 5.84 4.83 15.40
C LYS A 86 7.01 4.59 14.44
N VAL A 87 8.15 5.21 14.70
CA VAL A 87 9.41 4.98 13.98
C VAL A 87 10.37 4.25 14.91
N PHE A 88 10.90 3.11 14.46
CA PHE A 88 11.87 2.30 15.19
C PHE A 88 13.18 2.23 14.42
N TYR A 89 14.28 2.45 15.14
CA TYR A 89 15.63 2.32 14.63
C TYR A 89 16.29 1.06 15.20
N LEU A 90 16.58 0.09 14.34
CA LEU A 90 17.24 -1.16 14.72
C LEU A 90 18.64 -1.24 14.12
N ASP A 91 19.55 -1.97 14.78
CA ASP A 91 20.85 -2.28 14.22
C ASP A 91 20.66 -3.48 13.26
N ASN A 92 20.96 -3.28 11.96
CA ASN A 92 20.71 -4.24 10.87
C ASN A 92 19.22 -4.66 10.72
N ALA A 93 18.32 -3.69 10.56
CA ALA A 93 16.88 -3.94 10.35
C ALA A 93 16.60 -4.91 9.19
N SER A 94 17.34 -4.80 8.08
CA SER A 94 17.26 -5.69 6.92
C SER A 94 17.31 -7.17 7.29
N LYS A 95 18.24 -7.59 8.16
CA LYS A 95 18.40 -9.00 8.57
C LYS A 95 17.18 -9.54 9.30
N PHE A 96 16.46 -8.70 10.04
CA PHE A 96 15.24 -9.09 10.75
C PHE A 96 14.01 -9.11 9.84
N LEU A 97 14.00 -8.29 8.78
CA LEU A 97 12.86 -8.15 7.89
C LEU A 97 12.91 -9.13 6.70
N THR A 98 14.10 -9.55 6.28
CA THR A 98 14.28 -10.50 5.15
C THR A 98 13.52 -11.82 5.35
N PRO A 99 13.54 -12.46 6.55
CA PRO A 99 12.78 -13.69 6.79
C PRO A 99 11.26 -13.50 6.73
N LEU A 100 10.76 -12.27 6.85
CA LEU A 100 9.34 -11.93 6.77
C LEU A 100 8.89 -11.52 5.36
N GLY A 101 9.82 -11.51 4.40
CA GLY A 101 9.60 -10.97 3.05
C GLY A 101 9.31 -9.46 3.07
N GLU A 102 9.75 -8.75 4.11
CA GLU A 102 9.57 -7.31 4.25
C GLU A 102 10.90 -6.58 4.01
N ASN A 103 10.82 -5.37 3.48
CA ASN A 103 11.98 -4.51 3.32
C ASN A 103 11.99 -3.41 4.40
N GLU A 104 13.17 -2.80 4.64
CA GLU A 104 13.28 -1.64 5.53
C GLU A 104 12.38 -0.50 5.03
N GLY A 105 11.80 0.30 5.93
CA GLY A 105 10.91 1.41 5.56
C GLY A 105 9.53 1.29 6.20
N PHE A 106 8.49 1.55 5.41
CA PHE A 106 7.12 1.51 5.88
C PHE A 106 6.59 0.07 5.94
N ILE A 107 6.16 -0.36 7.11
CA ILE A 107 5.59 -1.69 7.33
C ILE A 107 4.09 -1.54 7.60
N TYR A 108 3.31 -2.24 6.78
CA TYR A 108 1.86 -2.33 6.89
C TYR A 108 1.44 -3.07 8.18
N PRO A 109 0.24 -2.79 8.71
CA PRO A 109 -0.24 -3.49 9.90
C PRO A 109 -0.35 -4.99 9.65
N ALA A 110 0.31 -5.78 10.51
CA ALA A 110 0.37 -7.22 10.39
C ALA A 110 -0.48 -7.91 11.46
N LYS A 111 -0.88 -9.16 11.19
CA LYS A 111 -1.58 -10.04 12.14
C LYS A 111 -0.95 -11.44 12.15
N GLY A 112 -1.13 -12.16 13.25
CA GLY A 112 -0.70 -13.55 13.38
C GLY A 112 0.78 -13.72 13.72
N SER A 113 1.42 -14.73 13.15
CA SER A 113 2.83 -15.07 13.42
C SER A 113 3.81 -13.98 13.01
N LYS A 114 3.54 -13.29 11.89
CA LYS A 114 4.32 -12.14 11.41
C LYS A 114 4.29 -10.97 12.39
N ALA A 115 3.10 -10.66 12.94
CA ALA A 115 2.94 -9.63 13.97
C ALA A 115 3.68 -9.99 15.26
N LEU A 116 3.66 -11.27 15.65
CA LEU A 116 4.38 -11.75 16.83
C LEU A 116 5.90 -11.64 16.65
N TYR A 117 6.43 -11.97 15.47
CA TYR A 117 7.85 -11.80 15.17
C TYR A 117 8.26 -10.32 15.24
N LEU A 118 7.48 -9.44 14.60
CA LEU A 118 7.72 -7.99 14.63
C LEU A 118 7.63 -7.42 16.05
N SER A 119 6.63 -7.83 16.83
CA SER A 119 6.43 -7.32 18.19
C SER A 119 7.55 -7.75 19.15
N LEU A 120 8.06 -8.98 18.97
CA LEU A 120 9.21 -9.50 19.72
C LEU A 120 10.51 -8.79 19.32
N ALA A 121 10.75 -8.62 18.03
CA ALA A 121 11.96 -7.97 17.51
C ALA A 121 12.08 -6.50 17.97
N ILE A 122 10.96 -5.79 18.06
CA ILE A 122 10.96 -4.34 18.33
C ILE A 122 10.83 -4.04 19.82
N ASN A 123 9.77 -4.57 20.46
CA ASN A 123 9.39 -4.17 21.82
C ASN A 123 9.48 -5.32 22.84
N LYS A 124 9.92 -6.52 22.41
CA LYS A 124 9.94 -7.75 23.23
C LYS A 124 8.60 -8.07 23.91
N LYS A 125 7.49 -7.58 23.34
CA LYS A 125 6.14 -7.84 23.83
C LYS A 125 5.47 -8.85 22.90
N ILE A 126 4.74 -9.79 23.47
CA ILE A 126 3.96 -10.75 22.71
C ILE A 126 2.68 -10.05 22.24
N ALA A 127 2.57 -9.77 20.95
CA ALA A 127 1.37 -9.21 20.35
C ALA A 127 1.09 -9.89 19.00
N PHE A 128 -0.15 -10.36 18.82
CA PHE A 128 -0.59 -10.98 17.57
C PHE A 128 -1.15 -9.98 16.55
N LYS A 129 -1.01 -8.68 16.85
CA LYS A 129 -1.40 -7.55 16.00
C LYS A 129 -0.37 -6.45 16.15
N THR A 130 0.06 -5.88 15.04
CA THR A 130 0.94 -4.71 15.01
C THR A 130 0.29 -3.61 14.19
N ASP A 131 0.35 -2.39 14.71
CA ASP A 131 -0.06 -1.19 13.98
C ASP A 131 0.98 -0.83 12.92
N GLU A 132 0.64 0.10 12.02
CA GLU A 132 1.56 0.62 11.03
C GLU A 132 2.79 1.29 11.69
N MET A 133 3.97 1.03 11.14
CA MET A 133 5.22 1.51 11.70
C MET A 133 6.29 1.69 10.63
N PHE A 134 7.29 2.52 10.93
CA PHE A 134 8.52 2.58 10.15
C PHE A 134 9.62 1.83 10.89
N ILE A 135 10.31 0.94 10.20
CA ILE A 135 11.51 0.26 10.72
C ILE A 135 12.67 0.57 9.80
N LEU A 136 13.70 1.20 10.35
CA LEU A 136 14.86 1.65 9.60
C LEU A 136 16.15 1.19 10.29
N SER A 137 17.16 0.86 9.50
CA SER A 137 18.51 0.65 10.04
C SER A 137 19.12 1.97 10.53
N LYS A 138 19.90 1.93 11.63
CA LYS A 138 20.72 3.08 12.04
C LYS A 138 21.79 3.36 10.97
N GLY A 139 21.60 4.40 10.17
CA GLY A 139 22.51 4.74 9.08
C GLY A 139 21.97 5.81 8.15
N ALA A 140 22.70 6.09 7.07
CA ALA A 140 22.25 7.01 6.03
C ALA A 140 21.08 6.40 5.27
N ILE A 141 19.89 7.01 5.40
CA ILE A 141 18.69 6.58 4.71
C ILE A 141 18.77 7.04 3.25
N ASN A 142 18.63 6.11 2.31
CA ASN A 142 18.54 6.46 0.90
C ASN A 142 17.26 7.28 0.66
N LYS A 143 17.44 8.52 0.20
CA LYS A 143 16.37 9.50 -0.03
C LYS A 143 15.28 8.99 -0.96
N TYR A 144 15.64 8.36 -2.09
CA TYR A 144 14.66 7.86 -3.07
C TYR A 144 13.87 6.67 -2.54
N TYR A 145 14.57 5.78 -1.85
CA TYR A 145 13.97 4.64 -1.19
C TYR A 145 12.99 5.08 -0.09
N PHE A 146 13.36 6.09 0.68
CA PHE A 146 12.48 6.69 1.68
C PHE A 146 11.25 7.36 1.05
N LEU A 147 11.39 8.08 -0.07
CA LEU A 147 10.28 8.71 -0.76
C LEU A 147 9.23 7.70 -1.24
N TYR A 148 9.67 6.53 -1.71
CA TYR A 148 8.78 5.42 -2.05
C TYR A 148 7.96 4.96 -0.82
N HIS A 149 8.63 4.74 0.31
CA HIS A 149 7.95 4.34 1.56
C HIS A 149 7.05 5.43 2.13
N PHE A 150 7.43 6.70 1.97
CA PHE A 150 6.61 7.84 2.34
C PHE A 150 5.32 7.92 1.51
N TYR A 151 5.40 7.63 0.20
CA TYR A 151 4.21 7.54 -0.67
C TYR A 151 3.25 6.46 -0.18
N ASN A 152 3.77 5.26 0.08
CA ASN A 152 2.96 4.14 0.55
C ASN A 152 2.30 4.45 1.90
N TRP A 153 3.02 5.09 2.83
CA TRP A 153 2.44 5.52 4.11
C TRP A 153 1.32 6.56 3.92
N TYR A 154 1.56 7.60 3.13
CA TYR A 154 0.59 8.68 2.93
C TYR A 154 -0.68 8.18 2.19
N ALA A 155 -0.49 7.31 1.20
CA ALA A 155 -1.56 6.66 0.48
C ALA A 155 -2.35 5.69 1.37
N PHE A 156 -1.67 4.96 2.27
CA PHE A 156 -2.31 4.09 3.26
C PHE A 156 -3.18 4.90 4.24
N LYS A 157 -2.67 6.00 4.78
CA LYS A 157 -3.43 6.89 5.68
C LYS A 157 -4.65 7.51 5.02
N ASN A 158 -4.60 7.75 3.71
CA ASN A 158 -5.74 8.25 2.93
C ASN A 158 -6.75 7.17 2.50
N ASN A 159 -6.52 5.91 2.90
CA ASN A 159 -7.36 4.75 2.62
C ASN A 159 -7.53 4.49 1.10
N ILE A 160 -6.40 4.57 0.38
CA ILE A 160 -6.33 4.19 -1.04
C ILE A 160 -6.39 2.65 -1.16
N MET A 161 -7.16 2.17 -2.13
CA MET A 161 -7.29 0.74 -2.45
C MET A 161 -5.97 0.11 -2.89
N GLY A 162 -5.77 -1.17 -2.54
CA GLY A 162 -4.55 -1.92 -2.90
C GLY A 162 -3.43 -1.83 -1.87
N LEU A 163 -3.60 -1.00 -0.82
CA LEU A 163 -2.66 -0.88 0.30
C LEU A 163 -3.18 -1.57 1.58
N ASP A 164 -4.29 -2.29 1.47
CA ASP A 164 -4.78 -3.14 2.54
C ASP A 164 -3.87 -4.36 2.72
N ARG A 165 -3.84 -4.88 3.95
CA ARG A 165 -2.98 -5.99 4.35
C ARG A 165 -3.13 -7.22 3.43
N GLU A 166 -4.36 -7.56 3.05
CA GLU A 166 -4.61 -8.75 2.21
C GLU A 166 -4.05 -8.56 0.81
N ALA A 167 -4.21 -7.37 0.22
CA ALA A 167 -3.65 -7.04 -1.07
C ALA A 167 -2.10 -7.04 -1.07
N GLN A 168 -1.48 -6.55 0.01
CA GLN A 168 -0.01 -6.54 0.17
C GLN A 168 0.57 -7.94 0.44
N GLU A 169 -0.11 -8.78 1.22
CA GLU A 169 0.26 -10.19 1.41
C GLU A 169 0.17 -10.98 0.10
N LEU A 170 -0.89 -10.75 -0.70
CA LEU A 170 -1.00 -11.32 -2.04
C LEU A 170 0.12 -10.84 -2.96
N LEU A 171 0.41 -9.53 -2.94
CA LEU A 171 1.49 -8.96 -3.74
C LEU A 171 2.84 -9.60 -3.40
N ASN A 172 3.22 -9.66 -2.13
CA ASN A 172 4.49 -10.26 -1.70
C ASN A 172 4.56 -11.76 -2.07
N LYS A 173 3.48 -12.51 -1.89
CA LYS A 173 3.41 -13.92 -2.29
C LYS A 173 3.68 -14.11 -3.78
N TYR A 174 3.07 -13.29 -4.63
CA TYR A 174 3.19 -13.41 -6.08
C TYR A 174 4.44 -12.75 -6.68
N LEU A 175 5.10 -11.86 -5.92
CA LEU A 175 6.39 -11.29 -6.29
C LEU A 175 7.57 -12.19 -5.92
N PHE A 176 7.52 -12.88 -4.77
CA PHE A 176 8.69 -13.54 -4.21
C PHE A 176 8.54 -15.05 -3.96
N GLU A 177 7.32 -15.56 -3.74
CA GLU A 177 7.13 -16.95 -3.33
C GLU A 177 6.65 -17.87 -4.45
N THR A 178 5.75 -17.41 -5.33
CA THR A 178 5.17 -18.27 -6.36
C THR A 178 4.64 -17.50 -7.57
N THR A 179 4.77 -18.11 -8.75
CA THR A 179 4.19 -17.63 -10.01
C THR A 179 2.88 -18.35 -10.36
N ASP A 180 2.43 -19.33 -9.55
CA ASP A 180 1.26 -20.14 -9.88
C ASP A 180 -0.05 -19.43 -9.51
N THR A 181 -0.74 -18.95 -10.54
CA THR A 181 -1.97 -18.16 -10.41
C THR A 181 -3.25 -19.00 -10.41
N LYS A 182 -3.15 -20.33 -10.53
CA LYS A 182 -4.33 -21.23 -10.70
C LYS A 182 -5.36 -21.14 -9.57
N ASN A 183 -4.93 -20.77 -8.36
CA ASN A 183 -5.79 -20.69 -7.18
C ASN A 183 -6.35 -19.27 -6.91
N LEU A 184 -6.01 -18.27 -7.73
CA LEU A 184 -6.55 -16.92 -7.55
C LEU A 184 -8.04 -16.89 -7.91
N GLN A 185 -8.86 -16.45 -6.96
CA GLN A 185 -10.23 -16.09 -7.26
C GLN A 185 -10.29 -14.71 -7.91
N LEU A 186 -11.38 -14.42 -8.63
CA LEU A 186 -11.56 -13.14 -9.31
C LEU A 186 -11.35 -11.93 -8.37
N ALA A 187 -11.87 -12.01 -7.14
CA ALA A 187 -11.66 -10.98 -6.12
C ALA A 187 -10.17 -10.77 -5.77
N ASP A 188 -9.40 -11.85 -5.65
CA ASP A 188 -7.97 -11.80 -5.34
C ASP A 188 -7.18 -11.22 -6.53
N ILE A 189 -7.57 -11.54 -7.76
CA ILE A 189 -6.96 -10.96 -8.98
C ILE A 189 -7.12 -9.45 -8.97
N TYR A 190 -8.31 -8.97 -8.64
CA TYR A 190 -8.57 -7.54 -8.55
C TYR A 190 -7.79 -6.86 -7.43
N LYS A 191 -7.71 -7.47 -6.24
CA LYS A 191 -6.89 -6.95 -5.13
C LYS A 191 -5.41 -6.86 -5.53
N LEU A 192 -4.88 -7.93 -6.15
CA LEU A 192 -3.52 -7.97 -6.64
C LEU A 192 -3.28 -6.89 -7.73
N LYS A 193 -4.20 -6.73 -8.67
CA LYS A 193 -4.14 -5.68 -9.70
C LYS A 193 -4.14 -4.29 -9.09
N ASP A 194 -5.00 -4.05 -8.10
CA ASP A 194 -5.09 -2.77 -7.40
C ASP A 194 -3.78 -2.51 -6.60
N ALA A 195 -3.19 -3.52 -5.95
CA ALA A 195 -1.89 -3.41 -5.28
C ALA A 195 -0.74 -3.10 -6.25
N ILE A 196 -0.64 -3.82 -7.37
CA ILE A 196 0.37 -3.57 -8.42
C ILE A 196 0.23 -2.15 -8.99
N ARG A 197 -1.01 -1.68 -9.17
CA ARG A 197 -1.26 -0.32 -9.65
C ARG A 197 -0.72 0.74 -8.68
N GLN A 198 -0.86 0.54 -7.37
CA GLN A 198 -0.30 1.45 -6.38
C GLN A 198 1.22 1.39 -6.31
N ASP A 199 1.79 0.19 -6.39
CA ASP A 199 3.24 0.03 -6.42
C ASP A 199 3.88 0.76 -7.62
N LYS A 200 3.29 0.58 -8.80
CA LYS A 200 3.66 1.34 -10.01
C LYS A 200 3.53 2.85 -9.80
N ALA A 201 2.45 3.31 -9.16
CA ALA A 201 2.22 4.72 -8.89
C ALA A 201 3.29 5.33 -7.96
N ALA A 202 3.68 4.61 -6.91
CA ALA A 202 4.73 5.02 -6.00
C ALA A 202 6.08 5.16 -6.73
N ILE A 203 6.41 4.20 -7.60
CA ILE A 203 7.63 4.23 -8.41
C ILE A 203 7.61 5.42 -9.40
N GLU A 204 6.50 5.62 -10.13
CA GLU A 204 6.34 6.74 -11.06
C GLU A 204 6.47 8.10 -10.36
N PHE A 205 5.91 8.23 -9.15
CA PHE A 205 6.02 9.43 -8.34
C PHE A 205 7.48 9.73 -7.97
N VAL A 206 8.23 8.73 -7.50
CA VAL A 206 9.66 8.89 -7.18
C VAL A 206 10.45 9.29 -8.44
N ILE A 207 10.22 8.62 -9.58
CA ILE A 207 10.89 8.96 -10.85
C ILE A 207 10.59 10.39 -11.27
N LYS A 208 9.33 10.83 -11.16
CA LYS A 208 8.91 12.21 -11.49
C LYS A 208 9.61 13.23 -10.58
N LEU A 209 9.72 12.94 -9.28
CA LEU A 209 10.47 13.77 -8.35
C LEU A 209 11.97 13.82 -8.68
N CYS A 210 12.59 12.69 -9.02
CA CYS A 210 13.99 12.63 -9.44
C CYS A 210 14.23 13.51 -10.66
N ARG A 211 13.41 13.36 -11.71
CA ARG A 211 13.51 14.15 -12.95
C ARG A 211 13.33 15.64 -12.69
N ASN A 212 12.39 16.02 -11.82
CA ASN A 212 12.19 17.41 -11.44
C ASN A 212 13.39 17.95 -10.64
N TYR A 213 13.98 17.15 -9.75
CA TYR A 213 15.15 17.56 -8.97
C TYR A 213 16.42 17.67 -9.83
N GLU A 214 16.65 16.73 -10.74
CA GLU A 214 17.75 16.79 -11.69
C GLU A 214 17.58 17.92 -12.70
N GLY A 215 16.38 18.11 -13.24
CA GLY A 215 16.05 19.21 -14.15
C GLY A 215 16.20 20.58 -13.49
N THR A 216 15.75 20.74 -12.23
CA THR A 216 15.97 21.97 -11.46
C THR A 216 17.43 22.18 -11.12
N LYS A 217 18.18 21.14 -10.76
CA LYS A 217 19.64 21.23 -10.53
C LYS A 217 20.39 21.61 -11.80
N GLN A 218 19.98 21.10 -12.95
CA GLN A 218 20.58 21.45 -14.25
C GLN A 218 20.22 22.87 -14.67
N ALA A 219 18.97 23.31 -14.46
CA ALA A 219 18.56 24.70 -14.68
C ALA A 219 19.32 25.68 -13.76
N LEU A 220 19.46 25.34 -12.47
CA LEU A 220 20.25 26.12 -11.51
C LEU A 220 21.73 26.17 -11.88
N LYS A 221 22.33 25.06 -12.30
CA LYS A 221 23.71 25.04 -12.82
C LYS A 221 23.86 25.94 -14.04
N LYS A 222 22.95 25.85 -15.02
CA LYS A 222 22.94 26.74 -16.18
C LYS A 222 22.76 28.20 -15.79
N MET A 223 21.91 28.50 -14.80
CA MET A 223 21.75 29.87 -14.27
C MET A 223 23.00 30.35 -13.53
N HIS A 224 23.72 29.49 -12.83
CA HIS A 224 24.97 29.84 -12.14
C HIS A 224 26.12 30.02 -13.15
N GLU A 225 26.18 29.18 -14.19
CA GLU A 225 27.20 29.25 -15.24
C GLU A 225 26.94 30.42 -16.20
N ALA A 226 25.68 30.70 -16.55
CA ALA A 226 25.30 31.85 -17.37
C ALA A 226 25.20 33.16 -16.57
N GLY A 227 24.90 33.08 -15.27
CA GLY A 227 24.88 34.21 -14.33
C GLY A 227 26.27 34.60 -13.82
N SER A 228 27.27 33.73 -13.98
CA SER A 228 28.69 34.09 -13.92
C SER A 228 29.12 34.76 -15.24
N ALA A 229 28.29 35.67 -15.75
CA ALA A 229 28.74 36.65 -16.72
C ALA A 229 29.79 37.52 -16.02
N ARG A 230 30.98 37.55 -16.63
CA ARG A 230 32.09 38.43 -16.27
C ARG A 230 31.57 39.83 -15.95
N LEU A 231 31.74 40.24 -14.70
CA LEU A 231 32.03 41.62 -14.33
C LEU A 231 33.53 41.71 -14.11
#